data_AF-A0A960EJS3-F1
#
_entry.id   AF-A0A960EJS3-F1
#
_cell.length_a   1.000
_cell.length_b   1.000
_cell.length_c   1.000
_cell.angle_alpha   90.00
_cell.angle_beta   90.00
_cell.angle_gamma   90.00
#
_symmetry.space_group_name_H-M   'P 1'
#
loop_
_entity.id
_entity.type
_entity.pdbx_description
1 polymer ?
#
loop_
_entity_poly.entity_id
_entity_poly.type
_entity_poly.pdbx_seq_one_letter_code
_entity_poly.pdbx_strand_id
1 'polypeptide(L)'
;MSWIEIVLLALQTGIGFQGASYALAATGLNLQFGYTGLSNFGHVGFLLVGAYGMGIAADNGWSIWVGFALGIAAAVILGLALGIPTLRLRADYLAIVTIATAEMLRLVVNARPSEPLTGGSRGIGSLTTRLGFFRPNFIPERRYGIGDSFVFSS
;
A
#
# COMPACT_ATOMS: atom_id res chain seq x y z
N MET A 1 12.35 1.84 -30.89
CA MET A 1 12.18 0.88 -29.79
C MET A 1 12.61 -0.48 -30.30
N SER A 2 13.77 -0.94 -29.84
CA SER A 2 14.38 -2.19 -30.30
C SER A 2 13.81 -3.40 -29.55
N TRP A 3 13.83 -4.59 -30.16
CA TRP A 3 13.37 -5.83 -29.50
C TRP A 3 14.10 -6.11 -28.18
N ILE A 4 15.38 -5.74 -28.10
CA ILE A 4 16.17 -5.90 -26.88
C ILE A 4 15.69 -4.95 -25.78
N GLU A 5 15.28 -3.72 -26.09
CA GLU A 5 14.72 -2.77 -25.11
C GLU A 5 13.40 -3.29 -24.51
N ILE A 6 12.55 -3.92 -25.32
CA ILE A 6 11.28 -4.50 -24.85
C ILE A 6 11.55 -5.61 -23.84
N VAL A 7 12.48 -6.52 -24.15
CA VAL A 7 12.86 -7.63 -23.27
C VAL A 7 13.51 -7.11 -21.99
N LEU A 8 14.42 -6.14 -22.09
CA LEU A 8 15.07 -5.53 -20.93
C LEU A 8 14.06 -4.79 -20.03
N LEU A 9 13.09 -4.08 -20.61
CA LEU A 9 12.02 -3.42 -19.85
C LEU A 9 11.11 -4.43 -19.15
N ALA A 10 10.76 -5.52 -19.83
CA ALA A 10 9.97 -6.60 -19.24
C ALA A 10 10.70 -7.25 -18.05
N LEU A 11 12.00 -7.50 -18.18
CA LEU A 11 12.82 -8.02 -17.09
C LEU A 11 12.94 -7.02 -15.94
N GLN A 12 13.14 -5.73 -16.25
CA GLN A 12 13.28 -4.69 -15.23
C GLN A 12 11.98 -4.47 -14.46
N THR A 13 10.82 -4.51 -15.11
CA THR A 13 9.51 -4.39 -14.43
C THR A 13 9.18 -5.66 -13.64
N GLY A 14 9.54 -6.84 -14.16
CA GLY A 14 9.33 -8.13 -13.51
C GLY A 14 10.21 -8.39 -12.28
N ILE A 15 11.45 -7.88 -12.27
CA ILE A 15 12.38 -8.00 -11.12
C ILE A 15 12.37 -6.74 -10.25
N GLY A 16 11.89 -5.62 -10.79
CA GLY A 16 11.81 -4.35 -10.09
C GLY A 16 10.77 -4.31 -8.98
N PHE A 17 10.57 -3.11 -8.42
CA PHE A 17 9.66 -2.90 -7.29
C PHE A 17 8.24 -3.43 -7.54
N GLN A 18 7.71 -3.25 -8.77
CA GLN A 18 6.38 -3.73 -9.13
C GLN A 18 6.30 -5.27 -9.07
N GLY A 19 7.24 -5.96 -9.70
CA GLY A 19 7.32 -7.43 -9.64
C GLY A 19 7.47 -7.95 -8.21
N ALA A 20 8.33 -7.34 -7.40
CA ALA A 20 8.49 -7.72 -5.99
C ALA A 20 7.18 -7.54 -5.19
N SER A 21 6.44 -6.44 -5.43
CA SER A 21 5.14 -6.22 -4.76
C SER A 21 4.09 -7.26 -5.14
N TYR A 22 4.03 -7.68 -6.41
CA TYR A 22 3.14 -8.73 -6.86
C TYR A 22 3.56 -10.11 -6.37
N ALA A 23 4.86 -10.39 -6.29
CA ALA A 23 5.38 -11.62 -5.70
C ALA A 23 4.98 -11.74 -4.23
N LEU A 24 5.14 -10.66 -3.45
CA LEU A 24 4.71 -10.62 -2.04
C LEU A 24 3.19 -10.85 -1.91
N ALA A 25 2.38 -10.21 -2.76
CA ALA A 25 0.94 -10.40 -2.77
C ALA A 25 0.56 -11.85 -3.14
N ALA A 26 1.23 -12.44 -4.13
CA ALA A 26 1.00 -13.81 -4.54
C ALA A 26 1.38 -14.81 -3.43
N THR A 27 2.50 -14.59 -2.74
CA THR A 27 2.91 -15.41 -1.59
C THR A 27 1.91 -15.28 -0.43
N GLY A 28 1.44 -14.08 -0.12
CA GLY A 28 0.41 -13.86 0.91
C GLY A 28 -0.90 -14.58 0.59
N LEU A 29 -1.35 -14.52 -0.67
CA LEU A 29 -2.53 -15.24 -1.13
C LEU A 29 -2.32 -16.76 -1.09
N ASN A 30 -1.15 -17.25 -1.52
CA ASN A 30 -0.82 -18.68 -1.46
C ASN A 30 -0.80 -19.20 -0.03
N LEU A 31 -0.25 -18.41 0.91
CA LEU A 31 -0.26 -18.72 2.34
C LEU A 31 -1.70 -18.84 2.85
N GLN A 32 -2.54 -17.85 2.56
CA GLN A 32 -3.94 -17.85 3.00
C GLN A 32 -4.71 -19.05 2.43
N PHE A 33 -4.64 -19.24 1.11
CA PHE A 33 -5.31 -20.35 0.44
C PHE A 33 -4.80 -21.71 0.92
N GLY A 34 -3.49 -21.84 1.16
CA GLY A 34 -2.85 -23.06 1.63
C GLY A 34 -3.25 -23.46 3.04
N TYR A 35 -3.40 -22.49 3.96
CA TYR A 35 -3.78 -22.79 5.36
C TYR A 35 -5.29 -22.89 5.58
N THR A 36 -6.09 -22.08 4.88
CA THR A 36 -7.55 -22.03 5.13
C THR A 36 -8.37 -22.77 4.09
N GLY A 37 -7.80 -23.09 2.92
CA GLY A 37 -8.53 -23.70 1.80
C GLY A 37 -9.57 -22.79 1.15
N LEU A 38 -9.56 -21.48 1.47
CA LEU A 38 -10.55 -20.52 1.00
C LEU A 38 -9.92 -19.52 0.04
N SER A 39 -10.53 -19.31 -1.12
CA SER A 39 -10.07 -18.31 -2.09
C SER A 39 -10.53 -16.91 -1.69
N ASN A 40 -9.57 -16.01 -1.42
CA ASN A 40 -9.81 -14.61 -1.09
C ASN A 40 -9.42 -13.71 -2.27
N PHE A 41 -10.40 -13.18 -2.98
CA PHE A 41 -10.18 -12.26 -4.11
C PHE A 41 -10.05 -10.80 -3.68
N GLY A 42 -10.24 -10.52 -2.38
CA GLY A 42 -10.14 -9.20 -1.75
C GLY A 42 -8.73 -8.86 -1.28
N HIS A 43 -7.73 -9.73 -1.52
CA HIS A 43 -6.35 -9.53 -1.10
C HIS A 43 -5.76 -8.20 -1.62
N VAL A 44 -6.14 -7.81 -2.84
CA VAL A 44 -5.74 -6.53 -3.46
C VAL A 44 -6.27 -5.31 -2.69
N GLY A 45 -7.40 -5.44 -1.97
CA GLY A 45 -7.93 -4.39 -1.12
C GLY A 45 -7.03 -4.07 0.07
N PHE A 46 -6.42 -5.10 0.69
CA PHE A 46 -5.44 -4.91 1.76
C PHE A 46 -4.15 -4.27 1.24
N LEU A 47 -3.69 -4.67 0.06
CA LEU A 47 -2.55 -4.04 -0.62
C LEU A 47 -2.84 -2.56 -0.90
N LEU A 48 -4.03 -2.25 -1.40
CA LEU A 48 -4.48 -0.88 -1.68
C LEU A 48 -4.41 -0.01 -0.42
N VAL A 49 -5.00 -0.47 0.68
CA VAL A 49 -5.09 0.32 1.91
C VAL A 49 -3.71 0.53 2.53
N GLY A 50 -2.84 -0.48 2.49
CA GLY A 50 -1.45 -0.36 2.92
C GLY A 50 -0.64 0.62 2.08
N ALA A 51 -0.80 0.57 0.75
CA ALA A 51 -0.13 1.49 -0.17
C ALA A 51 -0.59 2.94 0.03
N TYR A 52 -1.89 3.17 0.26
CA TYR A 52 -2.41 4.50 0.57
C TYR A 52 -1.96 5.01 1.93
N GLY A 53 -1.85 4.16 2.96
CA GLY A 53 -1.29 4.56 4.25
C GLY A 53 0.14 5.10 4.11
N MET A 54 0.99 4.42 3.34
CA MET A 54 2.32 4.92 3.00
C MET A 54 2.26 6.18 2.12
N GLY A 55 1.37 6.23 1.13
CA GLY A 55 1.25 7.36 0.23
C GLY A 55 0.81 8.66 0.91
N ILE A 56 -0.15 8.57 1.83
CA ILE A 56 -0.62 9.73 2.60
C ILE A 56 0.50 10.25 3.51
N ALA A 57 1.24 9.37 4.17
CA ALA A 57 2.39 9.78 4.98
C ALA A 57 3.47 10.46 4.12
N ALA A 58 3.72 9.95 2.91
CA ALA A 58 4.64 10.54 1.95
C ALA A 58 4.23 11.96 1.53
N ASP A 59 2.95 12.15 1.22
CA ASP A 59 2.44 13.43 0.75
C ASP A 59 2.48 14.51 1.83
N ASN A 60 2.31 14.11 3.09
CA ASN A 60 2.44 14.98 4.26
C ASN A 60 3.89 15.18 4.74
N GLY A 61 4.88 14.54 4.09
CA GLY A 61 6.28 14.59 4.50
C GLY A 61 6.58 13.93 5.85
N TRP A 62 5.75 12.97 6.27
CA TRP A 62 5.95 12.21 7.50
C TRP A 62 6.99 11.10 7.32
N SER A 63 7.60 10.67 8.44
CA SER A 63 8.58 9.59 8.44
C SER A 63 7.98 8.27 7.92
N ILE A 64 8.80 7.45 7.26
CA ILE A 64 8.42 6.13 6.74
C ILE A 64 7.76 5.23 7.81
N TRP A 65 8.20 5.34 9.06
CA TRP A 65 7.64 4.56 10.17
C TRP A 65 6.18 4.93 10.46
N VAL A 66 5.82 6.21 10.32
CA VAL A 66 4.44 6.67 10.48
C VAL A 66 3.58 6.14 9.34
N GLY A 67 4.10 6.15 8.10
CA GLY A 67 3.42 5.54 6.95
C GLY A 67 3.19 4.03 7.13
N PHE A 68 4.19 3.32 7.65
CA PHE A 68 4.08 1.89 7.94
C PHE A 68 3.04 1.61 9.02
N ALA A 69 3.07 2.36 10.13
CA ALA A 69 2.07 2.25 11.19
C ALA A 69 0.66 2.56 10.69
N LEU A 70 0.50 3.59 9.86
CA LEU A 70 -0.78 3.97 9.28
C LEU A 70 -1.32 2.88 8.33
N GLY A 71 -0.45 2.31 7.51
CA GLY A 71 -0.78 1.18 6.63
C GLY A 71 -1.23 -0.06 7.42
N ILE A 72 -0.51 -0.43 8.49
CA ILE A 72 -0.89 -1.55 9.36
C ILE A 72 -2.22 -1.26 10.05
N ALA A 73 -2.38 -0.09 10.66
CA ALA A 73 -3.60 0.28 11.37
C ALA A 73 -4.81 0.20 10.43
N ALA A 74 -4.69 0.75 9.22
CA ALA A 74 -5.75 0.72 8.22
C ALA A 74 -6.06 -0.70 7.72
N ALA A 75 -5.03 -1.54 7.52
CA ALA A 75 -5.21 -2.96 7.18
C ALA A 75 -5.90 -3.75 8.29
N VAL A 76 -5.58 -3.50 9.57
CA VAL A 76 -6.24 -4.11 10.72
C VAL A 76 -7.71 -3.68 10.79
N ILE A 77 -7.99 -2.39 10.62
CA ILE A 77 -9.38 -1.88 10.60
C ILE A 77 -10.19 -2.55 9.49
N LEU A 78 -9.63 -2.61 8.28
CA LEU A 78 -10.27 -3.31 7.15
C LEU A 78 -10.49 -4.80 7.49
N GLY A 79 -9.48 -5.45 8.06
CA GLY A 79 -9.53 -6.86 8.45
C GLY A 79 -10.59 -7.15 9.50
N LEU A 80 -10.77 -6.27 10.49
CA LEU A 80 -11.84 -6.39 11.49
C LEU A 80 -13.22 -6.12 10.87
N ALA A 81 -13.34 -5.08 10.06
CA ALA A 81 -14.59 -4.71 9.40
C ALA A 81 -15.10 -5.84 8.48
N LEU A 82 -14.19 -6.55 7.80
CA LEU A 82 -14.52 -7.69 6.96
C LEU A 82 -14.60 -9.01 7.73
N GLY A 83 -13.74 -9.20 8.72
CA GLY A 83 -13.64 -10.43 9.50
C GLY A 83 -14.93 -10.72 10.27
N ILE A 84 -15.47 -9.71 10.97
CA ILE A 84 -16.68 -9.87 11.78
C ILE A 84 -17.87 -10.44 10.98
N PRO A 85 -18.27 -9.88 9.81
CA PRO A 85 -19.35 -10.43 9.02
C PRO A 85 -18.99 -11.74 8.30
N THR A 86 -17.72 -11.93 7.91
CA THR A 86 -17.31 -13.11 7.13
C THR A 86 -17.19 -14.40 7.92
N LEU A 87 -16.96 -14.33 9.23
CA LEU A 87 -16.95 -15.51 10.12
C LEU A 87 -18.26 -16.29 10.12
N ARG A 88 -19.38 -15.71 9.65
CA ARG A 88 -20.71 -16.34 9.60
C ARG A 88 -21.07 -16.91 8.22
N LEU A 89 -20.17 -16.85 7.24
CA LEU A 89 -20.44 -17.22 5.84
C LEU A 89 -19.85 -18.58 5.48
N ARG A 90 -20.49 -19.30 4.55
CA ARG A 90 -19.88 -20.48 3.90
C ARG A 90 -18.84 -20.03 2.89
N ALA A 91 -17.88 -20.92 2.58
CA ALA A 91 -16.75 -20.68 1.69
C ALA A 91 -17.12 -19.95 0.38
N ASP A 92 -18.18 -20.38 -0.29
CA ASP A 92 -18.60 -19.81 -1.58
C ASP A 92 -19.07 -18.36 -1.47
N TYR A 93 -19.68 -17.99 -0.34
CA TYR A 93 -20.10 -16.61 -0.08
C TYR A 93 -18.94 -15.71 0.33
N LEU A 94 -17.89 -16.28 0.95
CA LEU A 94 -16.69 -15.53 1.30
C LEU A 94 -16.03 -14.95 0.04
N ALA A 95 -15.91 -15.75 -1.02
CA ALA A 95 -15.33 -15.32 -2.29
C ALA A 95 -16.07 -14.10 -2.85
N ILE A 96 -17.40 -14.14 -2.91
CA ILE A 96 -18.24 -13.05 -3.41
C ILE A 96 -18.05 -11.77 -2.59
N VAL A 97 -18.06 -11.89 -1.25
CA VAL A 97 -17.85 -10.74 -0.36
C VAL A 97 -16.48 -10.10 -0.57
N THR A 98 -15.45 -10.91 -0.77
CA THR A 98 -14.09 -10.39 -0.98
C THR A 98 -13.93 -9.65 -2.32
N ILE A 99 -14.58 -10.13 -3.40
CA ILE A 99 -14.66 -9.41 -4.68
C ILE A 99 -15.39 -8.09 -4.51
N ALA A 100 -16.58 -8.13 -3.89
CA ALA A 100 -17.39 -6.93 -3.66
C ALA A 100 -16.64 -5.89 -2.82
N THR A 101 -15.84 -6.35 -1.86
CA THR A 101 -15.00 -5.49 -1.03
C THR A 101 -13.90 -4.81 -1.84
N ALA A 102 -13.17 -5.57 -2.67
CA ALA A 102 -12.13 -5.00 -3.52
C ALA A 102 -12.70 -3.94 -4.46
N GLU A 103 -13.87 -4.21 -5.04
CA GLU A 103 -14.57 -3.27 -5.90
C GLU A 103 -15.06 -2.04 -5.13
N MET A 104 -15.63 -2.23 -3.94
CA MET A 104 -16.05 -1.12 -3.07
C MET A 104 -14.87 -0.22 -2.72
N LEU A 105 -13.72 -0.78 -2.36
CA LEU A 105 -12.50 -0.01 -2.08
C LEU A 105 -12.02 0.76 -3.30
N ARG A 106 -12.04 0.15 -4.49
CA ARG A 106 -11.71 0.82 -5.74
C ARG A 106 -12.63 2.01 -5.99
N LEU A 107 -13.94 1.85 -5.76
CA LEU A 107 -14.92 2.93 -5.91
C LEU A 107 -14.70 4.03 -4.87
N VAL A 108 -14.46 3.67 -3.61
CA VAL A 108 -14.21 4.63 -2.52
C VAL A 108 -12.99 5.46 -2.82
N VAL A 109 -11.88 4.87 -3.28
CA VAL A 109 -10.65 5.61 -3.60
C VAL A 109 -10.82 6.57 -4.76
N ASN A 110 -11.62 6.18 -5.75
CA ASN A 110 -11.89 6.96 -6.96
C ASN A 110 -13.05 7.94 -6.79
N ALA A 111 -13.68 8.00 -5.62
CA ALA A 111 -14.79 8.90 -5.37
C ALA A 111 -14.29 10.36 -5.32
N ARG A 112 -15.12 11.30 -5.80
CA ARG A 112 -14.79 12.74 -5.75
C ARG A 112 -14.45 13.26 -4.33
N PRO A 113 -15.12 12.82 -3.25
CA PRO A 113 -14.78 13.29 -1.91
C PRO A 113 -13.39 12.82 -1.42
N SER A 114 -12.88 11.69 -1.93
CA SER A 114 -11.59 11.13 -1.53
C SER A 114 -10.43 11.59 -2.41
N GLU A 115 -10.70 12.15 -3.59
CA GLU A 115 -9.68 12.66 -4.52
C GLU A 115 -8.59 13.53 -3.87
N PRO A 116 -8.90 14.46 -2.93
CA PRO A 116 -7.87 15.27 -2.30
C PRO A 116 -6.86 14.46 -1.48
N LEU A 117 -7.27 13.29 -0.95
CA LEU A 117 -6.44 12.44 -0.09
C LEU A 117 -5.81 11.28 -0.86
N THR A 118 -6.50 10.75 -1.87
CA THR A 118 -6.06 9.55 -2.63
C THR A 118 -5.43 9.90 -3.98
N GLY A 119 -5.63 11.12 -4.49
CA GLY A 119 -5.28 11.44 -5.88
C GLY A 119 -6.23 10.78 -6.91
N GLY A 120 -7.33 10.18 -6.46
CA GLY A 120 -8.35 9.55 -7.30
C GLY A 120 -7.77 8.50 -8.25
N SER A 121 -8.17 8.57 -9.52
CA SER A 121 -7.71 7.65 -10.56
C SER A 121 -6.21 7.75 -10.86
N ARG A 122 -5.54 8.84 -10.49
CA ARG A 122 -4.09 8.99 -10.70
C ARG A 122 -3.26 8.34 -9.59
N GLY A 123 -3.87 8.12 -8.42
CA GLY A 123 -3.17 7.68 -7.22
C GLY A 123 -2.13 8.68 -6.71
N ILE A 124 -1.40 8.27 -5.67
CA ILE A 124 -0.31 9.06 -5.08
C ILE A 124 1.02 8.60 -5.69
N GLY A 125 1.63 9.47 -6.50
CA GLY A 125 2.91 9.21 -7.16
C GLY A 125 4.14 9.70 -6.36
N SER A 126 5.34 9.32 -6.83
CA SER A 126 6.63 9.81 -6.31
C SER A 126 6.93 9.49 -4.85
N LEU A 127 6.52 8.31 -4.38
CA LEU A 127 6.76 7.84 -3.01
C LEU A 127 8.24 7.75 -2.67
N THR A 128 9.09 7.29 -3.60
CA THR A 128 10.54 7.14 -3.37
C THR A 128 11.23 8.48 -3.08
N THR A 129 10.83 9.54 -3.77
CA THR A 129 11.37 10.89 -3.59
C THR A 129 10.77 11.56 -2.36
N ARG A 130 9.50 11.29 -2.03
CA ARG A 130 8.74 11.96 -0.95
C ARG A 130 8.87 11.30 0.42
N LEU A 131 8.93 9.96 0.48
CA LEU A 131 9.10 9.23 1.74
C LEU A 131 10.52 9.33 2.29
N GLY A 132 11.48 9.80 1.48
CA GLY A 132 12.89 9.81 1.86
C GLY A 132 13.29 8.43 2.35
N PHE A 133 13.29 7.41 1.48
CA PHE A 133 13.78 6.07 1.87
C PHE A 133 15.24 6.12 2.41
N PHE A 134 15.95 7.22 2.15
CA PHE A 134 17.28 7.57 2.69
C PHE A 134 17.29 8.53 3.89
N ARG A 135 16.12 8.96 4.38
CA ARG A 135 15.91 9.80 5.56
C ARG A 135 15.04 9.08 6.59
N PRO A 136 15.55 8.01 7.25
CA PRO A 136 14.84 7.30 8.33
C PRO A 136 14.65 8.14 9.59
N ASN A 137 14.93 9.45 9.54
CA ASN A 137 14.85 10.33 10.68
C ASN A 137 13.40 10.47 11.15
N PHE A 138 13.21 10.32 12.46
CA PHE A 138 11.92 10.48 13.14
C PHE A 138 11.67 11.95 13.51
N ILE A 139 12.72 12.78 13.52
CA ILE A 139 12.68 14.19 13.88
C ILE A 139 12.52 15.02 12.59
N PRO A 140 11.56 15.96 12.53
CA PRO A 140 11.47 16.87 11.39
C PRO A 140 12.74 17.73 11.32
N GLU A 141 13.24 17.95 10.10
CA GLU A 141 14.36 18.85 9.84
C GLU A 141 13.95 20.29 10.08
N ARG A 142 13.99 20.68 11.34
CA ARG A 142 13.95 22.08 11.74
C ARG A 142 15.33 22.45 12.23
N ARG A 143 15.76 23.66 11.94
CA ARG A 143 16.89 24.29 12.61
C ARG A 143 16.43 24.59 14.04
N TYR A 144 16.56 23.60 14.92
CA TYR A 144 16.32 23.79 16.35
C TYR A 144 17.42 24.77 16.79
N GLY A 145 17.03 26.02 17.08
CA GLY A 145 17.92 27.18 17.27
C GLY A 145 18.87 27.12 18.47
N ILE A 146 19.47 25.97 18.73
CA ILE A 146 20.53 25.69 19.69
C ILE A 146 21.84 25.58 18.89
N GLY A 147 22.32 26.73 18.41
CA GLY A 147 23.55 26.81 17.60
C GLY A 147 23.40 26.27 16.18
N ASP A 148 24.23 26.79 15.28
CA ASP A 148 24.22 26.45 13.84
C ASP A 148 24.75 25.05 13.51
N SER A 149 25.01 24.21 14.52
CA SER A 149 25.75 22.95 14.39
C SER A 149 24.90 21.68 14.34
N PHE A 150 23.58 21.74 14.61
CA PHE A 150 22.70 20.56 14.57
C PHE A 150 21.70 20.63 13.41
N VAL A 151 22.23 20.80 12.20
CA VAL A 151 21.49 20.49 10.98
C VAL A 151 21.68 19.00 10.72
N PHE A 152 20.66 18.18 11.01
CA PHE A 152 20.62 16.79 10.55
C PHE A 152 20.37 16.78 9.03
N SER A 153 21.43 17.08 8.28
CA SER A 153 21.53 17.04 6.84
C SER A 153 22.19 15.71 6.47
N SER A 154 21.39 14.75 5.99
CA SER A 154 21.87 13.69 5.10
C SER A 154 21.84 14.18 3.65
#